data_AF-A0A0U5C652-F1
#
_entry.id   AF-A0A0U5C652-F1
#
_cell.length_a   1.000
_cell.length_b   1.000
_cell.length_c   1.000
_cell.angle_alpha   90.00
_cell.angle_beta   90.00
_cell.angle_gamma   90.00
#
_symmetry.space_group_name_H-M   'P 1'
#
loop_
_entity.id
_entity.type
_entity.pdbx_description
1 polymer ?
#
loop_
_entity_poly.entity_id
_entity_poly.type
_entity_poly.pdbx_seq_one_letter_code
_entity_poly.pdbx_strand_id
1 'polypeptide(L)'
;MGKGTDKLYITHSEWASEDAYGASAGAGAGKARRGTGDASFKRLPFKFCSLSLQPFEHPVCTASGTIFDLTNILPWIKKHGTNPVDGTPLKGSDLIKLNIAKNDAGEYIDPVTFKVLTDNTHVVALRNTGNVFAWDTVERLNIKGKMWRDLVSDEEFSRRDIITLQDPQNIESRNLSSFNYIKEGESGLSDEQIAEREDPSRNVNASALGSSAKILKAREAVAKARAERAQKNGSGAASSALSKTNAPAKASVQKTASYQAGKPVPYNAARHTTGLAAASFTSTGMTPHTSAELAVLSDEEYMLKRGRVKQKGYARISTTSGDINLELHTEYAPKAVWNFIKLAKKGYYKDVTFHRNIKGFMIQGGDPTGTGRGGESVWGKYFNDEFDGPLKHDARGTLSMANKGKNTNTSQFFIAYRALPHLNNKHTIFGNVIDDPTPSAPTLNKLETHPVNATSNKPTPDIRIIDVTIFVDPFEEFLKTKQTEQSAQKGEGKGKAAAEEEQSNRTIDDDQVTWTGKRVRGPGISGKEESSAGVGKYLKAALNERAAQEEDEIVEFVDDEPEPEPMRKKFKGSGGFGDFSSWD
;
A
#
# COMPACT_ATOMS: atom_id res chain seq x y z
N MET A 1 8.60 -19.55 5.49
CA MET A 1 8.83 -18.13 5.12
C MET A 1 7.51 -17.49 4.70
N GLY A 2 7.50 -16.26 4.14
CA GLY A 2 6.32 -15.39 4.06
C GLY A 2 5.05 -16.02 3.44
N LYS A 3 3.93 -16.04 4.18
CA LYS A 3 2.63 -16.69 3.81
C LYS A 3 2.79 -18.02 3.03
N GLY A 4 3.64 -18.93 3.53
CA GLY A 4 3.85 -20.25 2.91
C GLY A 4 4.73 -20.25 1.65
N THR A 5 5.31 -19.12 1.27
CA THR A 5 6.30 -19.01 0.20
C THR A 5 7.71 -18.98 0.78
N ASP A 6 8.70 -19.42 -0.01
CA ASP A 6 10.10 -19.50 0.38
C ASP A 6 10.87 -18.17 0.19
N LYS A 7 10.13 -17.05 0.17
CA LYS A 7 10.68 -15.71 -0.02
C LYS A 7 11.14 -15.12 1.32
N LEU A 8 12.32 -14.52 1.30
CA LEU A 8 12.91 -13.74 2.42
C LEU A 8 12.17 -12.43 2.75
N TYR A 9 11.15 -12.05 1.97
CA TYR A 9 10.35 -10.83 2.17
C TYR A 9 8.86 -11.10 1.89
N ILE A 10 8.00 -10.28 2.49
CA ILE A 10 6.54 -10.29 2.27
C ILE A 10 6.18 -9.02 1.48
N THR A 11 5.43 -9.17 0.40
CA THR A 11 4.94 -8.04 -0.41
C THR A 11 3.77 -7.32 0.26
N HIS A 12 3.55 -6.05 -0.08
CA HIS A 12 2.39 -5.29 0.42
C HIS A 12 1.05 -5.99 0.08
N SER A 13 0.97 -6.69 -1.06
CA SER A 13 -0.19 -7.51 -1.44
C SER A 13 -0.38 -8.74 -0.54
N GLU A 14 0.68 -9.44 -0.15
CA GLU A 14 0.62 -10.61 0.75
C GLU A 14 0.35 -10.16 2.21
N TRP A 15 0.78 -8.96 2.60
CA TRP A 15 0.52 -8.35 3.92
C TRP A 15 -0.86 -7.69 4.04
N ALA A 16 -1.45 -7.28 2.91
CA ALA A 16 -2.78 -6.71 2.83
C ALA A 16 -3.84 -7.69 2.27
N SER A 17 -3.50 -8.95 1.99
CA SER A 17 -4.50 -9.93 1.51
C SER A 17 -5.53 -10.22 2.60
N GLU A 18 -6.79 -10.40 2.19
CA GLU A 18 -7.92 -10.56 3.11
C GLU A 18 -7.93 -11.88 3.89
N ASP A 19 -6.93 -12.75 3.69
CA ASP A 19 -6.66 -13.93 4.51
C ASP A 19 -6.17 -13.49 5.90
N ALA A 20 -7.12 -13.04 6.71
CA ALA A 20 -6.93 -12.41 8.03
C ALA A 20 -6.59 -13.41 9.15
N TYR A 21 -6.08 -14.59 8.80
CA TYR A 21 -5.82 -15.71 9.72
C TYR A 21 -4.33 -15.92 10.02
N GLY A 22 -3.46 -15.07 9.48
CA GLY A 22 -2.07 -14.93 9.93
C GLY A 22 -1.92 -13.90 11.06
N ALA A 23 -0.94 -14.09 11.94
CA ALA A 23 -0.71 -13.25 13.13
C ALA A 23 -0.26 -11.79 12.87
N SER A 24 -0.25 -11.33 11.61
CA SER A 24 0.09 -9.96 11.22
C SER A 24 -0.98 -9.38 10.29
N ALA A 25 -2.03 -8.81 10.88
CA ALA A 25 -3.03 -8.02 10.16
C ALA A 25 -2.61 -6.54 10.14
N GLY A 26 -2.48 -5.96 8.94
CA GLY A 26 -2.12 -4.55 8.78
C GLY A 26 -3.16 -3.58 9.36
N ALA A 27 -2.70 -2.40 9.78
CA ALA A 27 -3.48 -1.37 10.49
C ALA A 27 -4.76 -0.84 9.78
N GLY A 28 -5.02 -1.24 8.53
CA GLY A 28 -6.26 -0.93 7.81
C GLY A 28 -7.45 -1.85 8.12
N ALA A 29 -7.21 -3.08 8.61
CA ALA A 29 -8.26 -4.10 8.77
C ALA A 29 -9.37 -3.69 9.75
N GLY A 30 -9.06 -2.87 10.75
CA GLY A 30 -10.03 -2.36 11.73
C GLY A 30 -11.11 -1.44 11.13
N LYS A 31 -10.86 -0.79 9.99
CA LYS A 31 -11.80 0.18 9.39
C LYS A 31 -12.97 -0.47 8.65
N ALA A 32 -12.82 -1.73 8.23
CA ALA A 32 -13.89 -2.51 7.61
C ALA A 32 -15.00 -2.93 8.61
N ARG A 33 -14.73 -2.91 9.93
CA ARG A 33 -15.69 -3.30 10.99
C ARG A 33 -16.84 -2.31 11.25
N ARG A 34 -16.90 -1.17 10.55
CA ARG A 34 -17.91 -0.11 10.79
C ARG A 34 -18.66 0.36 9.53
N GLY A 35 -18.54 -0.35 8.41
CA GLY A 35 -19.35 -0.10 7.21
C GLY A 35 -20.58 -0.99 7.17
N THR A 36 -21.76 -0.43 7.42
CA THR A 36 -23.05 -1.10 7.20
C THR A 36 -23.37 -1.20 5.71
N GLY A 37 -23.93 -2.32 5.25
CA GLY A 37 -24.71 -2.36 4.01
C GLY A 37 -24.56 -3.64 3.20
N ASP A 38 -23.33 -4.00 2.85
CA ASP A 38 -23.08 -5.17 2.01
C ASP A 38 -21.72 -5.79 2.38
N ALA A 39 -21.76 -6.94 3.04
CA ALA A 39 -20.56 -7.65 3.41
C ALA A 39 -20.00 -8.35 2.16
N SER A 40 -18.90 -7.80 1.62
CA SER A 40 -18.11 -8.40 0.53
C SER A 40 -18.05 -9.91 0.71
N PHE A 41 -18.59 -10.67 -0.25
CA PHE A 41 -18.67 -12.12 -0.16
C PHE A 41 -17.29 -12.73 0.12
N LYS A 42 -17.17 -13.46 1.22
CA LYS A 42 -15.91 -14.08 1.66
C LYS A 42 -16.15 -15.54 2.02
N ARG A 43 -15.67 -16.43 1.15
CA ARG A 43 -15.74 -17.88 1.36
C ARG A 43 -14.63 -18.33 2.30
N LEU A 44 -14.97 -19.11 3.32
CA LEU A 44 -13.99 -19.82 4.13
C LEU A 44 -13.41 -21.01 3.33
N PRO A 45 -12.09 -21.09 3.10
CA PRO A 45 -11.47 -22.21 2.37
C PRO A 45 -11.77 -23.57 3.02
N PHE A 46 -11.70 -24.65 2.25
CA PHE A 46 -12.05 -26.01 2.68
C PHE A 46 -11.29 -26.43 3.94
N LYS A 47 -9.97 -26.20 3.94
CA LYS A 47 -9.01 -26.70 4.95
C LYS A 47 -9.17 -26.04 6.34
N PHE A 48 -10.14 -25.15 6.52
CA PHE A 48 -10.30 -24.29 7.69
C PHE A 48 -11.56 -24.61 8.52
N CYS A 49 -11.39 -24.58 9.84
CA CYS A 49 -12.45 -24.70 10.84
C CYS A 49 -13.41 -23.50 10.80
N SER A 50 -14.72 -23.75 10.80
CA SER A 50 -15.72 -22.68 10.71
C SER A 50 -15.88 -21.83 11.98
N LEU A 51 -15.24 -22.21 13.09
CA LEU A 51 -15.30 -21.53 14.39
C LEU A 51 -14.01 -20.76 14.73
N SER A 52 -12.85 -21.44 14.71
CA SER A 52 -11.55 -20.80 14.99
C SER A 52 -10.99 -20.05 13.78
N LEU A 53 -11.53 -20.33 12.58
CA LEU A 53 -11.10 -19.76 11.30
C LEU A 53 -9.61 -20.02 11.00
N GLN A 54 -9.07 -21.11 11.56
CA GLN A 54 -7.71 -21.62 11.34
C GLN A 54 -7.77 -22.95 10.59
N PRO A 55 -6.66 -23.39 9.96
CA PRO A 55 -6.56 -24.75 9.45
C PRO A 55 -6.88 -25.77 10.53
N PHE A 56 -7.69 -26.79 10.23
CA PHE A 56 -8.03 -27.82 11.21
C PHE A 56 -6.94 -28.88 11.35
N GLU A 57 -6.78 -29.44 12.55
CA GLU A 57 -5.90 -30.60 12.81
C GLU A 57 -6.73 -31.87 13.05
N HIS A 58 -7.87 -31.73 13.72
CA HIS A 58 -8.80 -32.81 14.06
C HIS A 58 -10.20 -32.48 13.51
N PRO A 59 -10.38 -32.57 12.18
CA PRO A 59 -11.63 -32.18 11.54
C PRO A 59 -12.80 -33.06 11.98
N VAL A 60 -13.90 -32.40 12.29
CA VAL A 60 -15.22 -32.99 12.52
C VAL A 60 -16.25 -32.23 11.70
N CYS A 61 -17.37 -32.86 11.35
CA CYS A 61 -18.50 -32.17 10.74
C CYS A 61 -19.81 -32.43 11.47
N THR A 62 -20.76 -31.52 11.26
CA THR A 62 -22.17 -31.73 11.59
C THR A 62 -22.87 -32.54 10.49
N ALA A 63 -24.06 -33.05 10.80
CA ALA A 63 -24.95 -33.66 9.80
C ALA A 63 -25.34 -32.74 8.63
N SER A 64 -25.16 -31.40 8.76
CA SER A 64 -25.35 -30.40 7.70
C SER A 64 -24.11 -30.16 6.83
N GLY A 65 -22.95 -30.75 7.17
CA GLY A 65 -21.69 -30.58 6.44
C GLY A 65 -20.79 -29.46 6.94
N THR A 66 -21.16 -28.74 8.01
CA THR A 66 -20.37 -27.66 8.59
C THR A 66 -19.12 -28.23 9.27
N ILE A 67 -17.92 -27.86 8.79
CA ILE A 67 -16.64 -28.39 9.31
C ILE A 67 -16.15 -27.56 10.50
N PHE A 68 -15.78 -28.25 11.57
CA PHE A 68 -15.11 -27.68 12.74
C PHE A 68 -13.84 -28.47 13.08
N ASP A 69 -13.03 -27.91 13.97
CA ASP A 69 -11.92 -28.60 14.60
C ASP A 69 -12.34 -29.02 16.02
N LEU A 70 -12.11 -30.30 16.36
CA LEU A 70 -12.60 -30.94 17.59
C LEU A 70 -12.21 -30.16 18.85
N THR A 71 -10.99 -29.63 18.88
CA THR A 71 -10.43 -28.89 20.03
C THR A 71 -11.22 -27.63 20.36
N ASN A 72 -11.77 -26.97 19.33
CA ASN A 72 -12.41 -25.66 19.41
C ASN A 72 -13.94 -25.78 19.57
N ILE A 73 -14.57 -26.77 18.92
CA ILE A 73 -16.04 -26.93 18.95
C ILE A 73 -16.56 -27.54 20.27
N LEU A 74 -15.77 -28.39 20.93
CA LEU A 74 -16.20 -28.99 22.21
C LEU A 74 -16.34 -27.95 23.35
N PRO A 75 -15.41 -26.99 23.55
CA PRO A 75 -15.61 -25.85 24.44
C PRO A 75 -16.87 -25.04 24.09
N TRP A 76 -17.09 -24.76 22.80
CA TRP A 76 -18.26 -24.01 22.33
C TRP A 76 -19.58 -24.72 22.68
N ILE A 77 -19.71 -26.01 22.36
CA ILE A 77 -20.88 -26.82 22.68
C ILE A 77 -21.14 -26.85 24.19
N LYS A 78 -20.09 -26.95 25.03
CA LYS A 78 -20.23 -26.92 26.49
C LYS A 78 -20.75 -25.57 27.02
N LYS A 79 -20.43 -24.46 26.36
CA LYS A 79 -20.80 -23.10 26.78
C LYS A 79 -22.15 -22.64 26.22
N HIS A 80 -22.45 -22.95 24.95
CA HIS A 80 -23.61 -22.42 24.22
C HIS A 80 -24.65 -23.49 23.84
N GLY A 81 -24.28 -24.77 23.73
CA GLY A 81 -25.19 -25.86 23.34
C GLY A 81 -25.69 -25.81 21.88
N THR A 82 -25.14 -24.91 21.06
CA THR A 82 -25.59 -24.61 19.69
C THR A 82 -24.44 -24.67 18.69
N ASN A 83 -24.79 -24.88 17.41
CA ASN A 83 -23.90 -24.72 16.27
C ASN A 83 -23.60 -23.22 16.07
N PRO A 84 -22.31 -22.80 16.08
CA PRO A 84 -21.94 -21.39 15.97
C PRO A 84 -22.32 -20.75 14.64
N VAL A 85 -22.42 -21.54 13.56
CA VAL A 85 -22.72 -21.02 12.21
C VAL A 85 -24.21 -20.76 12.05
N ASP A 86 -25.04 -21.77 12.32
CA ASP A 86 -26.49 -21.75 12.04
C ASP A 86 -27.37 -21.47 13.27
N GLY A 87 -26.82 -21.52 14.49
CA GLY A 87 -27.57 -21.38 15.74
C GLY A 87 -28.39 -22.61 16.17
N THR A 88 -28.41 -23.67 15.37
CA THR A 88 -29.17 -24.91 15.67
C THR A 88 -28.63 -25.65 16.90
N PRO A 89 -29.46 -26.29 17.74
CA PRO A 89 -28.97 -27.08 18.87
C PRO A 89 -28.02 -28.20 18.41
N LEU A 90 -26.87 -28.35 19.07
CA LEU A 90 -25.82 -29.29 18.67
C LEU A 90 -25.19 -29.96 19.89
N LYS A 91 -25.15 -31.29 19.93
CA LYS A 91 -24.45 -32.06 20.98
C LYS A 91 -23.14 -32.62 20.45
N GLY A 92 -22.21 -32.90 21.36
CA GLY A 92 -20.93 -33.54 21.01
C GLY A 92 -21.07 -34.95 20.40
N SER A 93 -22.20 -35.63 20.66
CA SER A 93 -22.57 -36.90 20.03
C SER A 93 -22.90 -36.80 18.54
N ASP A 94 -23.26 -35.60 18.08
CA ASP A 94 -23.80 -35.37 16.73
C ASP A 94 -22.69 -34.95 15.76
N LEU A 95 -21.45 -34.85 16.26
CA LEU A 95 -20.23 -34.56 15.51
C LEU A 95 -19.66 -35.85 14.92
N ILE A 96 -19.45 -35.86 13.62
CA ILE A 96 -18.86 -36.96 12.87
C ILE A 96 -17.38 -36.64 12.66
N LYS A 97 -16.47 -37.53 13.08
CA LYS A 97 -15.04 -37.37 12.85
C LYS A 97 -14.72 -37.56 11.36
N LEU A 98 -13.94 -36.67 10.77
CA LEU A 98 -13.54 -36.76 9.37
C LEU A 98 -12.16 -37.41 9.22
N ASN A 99 -12.10 -38.46 8.39
CA ASN A 99 -10.88 -39.13 7.99
C ASN A 99 -10.54 -38.68 6.56
N ILE A 100 -9.54 -37.79 6.43
CA ILE A 100 -9.11 -37.23 5.15
C ILE A 100 -7.70 -37.70 4.84
N ALA A 101 -7.51 -38.37 3.70
CA ALA A 101 -6.20 -38.80 3.24
C ALA A 101 -5.30 -37.62 2.88
N LYS A 102 -3.99 -37.80 3.03
CA LYS A 102 -2.95 -36.84 2.65
C LYS A 102 -1.91 -37.50 1.74
N ASN A 103 -1.34 -36.72 0.83
CA ASN A 103 -0.15 -37.13 0.07
C ASN A 103 1.15 -36.87 0.88
N ASP A 104 2.29 -37.30 0.33
CA ASP A 104 3.62 -37.10 0.95
C ASP A 104 3.99 -35.61 1.12
N ALA A 105 3.37 -34.71 0.34
CA ALA A 105 3.51 -33.27 0.47
C ALA A 105 2.59 -32.64 1.55
N GLY A 106 1.79 -33.46 2.25
CA GLY A 106 0.88 -33.02 3.31
C GLY A 106 -0.45 -32.41 2.83
N GLU A 107 -0.73 -32.44 1.53
CA GLU A 107 -1.98 -31.94 0.95
C GLU A 107 -3.10 -32.99 1.07
N TYR A 108 -4.33 -32.53 1.33
CA TYR A 108 -5.50 -33.40 1.35
C TYR A 108 -5.84 -33.93 -0.05
N ILE A 109 -6.05 -35.24 -0.15
CA ILE A 109 -6.37 -35.95 -1.39
C ILE A 109 -7.60 -36.83 -1.23
N ASP A 110 -8.25 -37.16 -2.36
CA ASP A 110 -9.15 -38.29 -2.45
C ASP A 110 -8.34 -39.61 -2.33
N PRO A 111 -8.69 -40.54 -1.43
CA PRO A 111 -7.91 -41.76 -1.18
C PRO A 111 -7.92 -42.79 -2.32
N VAL A 112 -8.87 -42.68 -3.27
CA VAL A 112 -9.04 -43.65 -4.36
C VAL A 112 -8.47 -43.10 -5.67
N THR A 113 -8.74 -41.82 -5.96
CA THR A 113 -8.30 -41.17 -7.21
C THR A 113 -7.01 -40.37 -7.07
N PHE A 114 -6.48 -40.24 -5.85
CA PHE A 114 -5.30 -39.42 -5.50
C PHE A 114 -5.40 -37.95 -5.92
N LYS A 115 -6.62 -37.48 -6.22
CA LYS A 115 -6.90 -36.12 -6.66
C LYS A 115 -6.83 -35.17 -5.47
N VAL A 116 -6.03 -34.10 -5.59
CA VAL A 116 -5.92 -33.06 -4.56
C VAL A 116 -7.26 -32.35 -4.35
N LEU A 117 -7.69 -32.27 -3.09
CA LEU A 117 -8.90 -31.58 -2.66
C LEU A 117 -8.60 -30.08 -2.48
N THR A 118 -9.36 -29.24 -3.18
CA THR A 118 -9.15 -27.78 -3.29
C THR A 118 -10.45 -27.02 -3.07
N ASP A 119 -10.39 -25.70 -2.95
CA ASP A 119 -11.59 -24.86 -2.75
C ASP A 119 -12.59 -24.89 -3.94
N ASN A 120 -12.21 -25.51 -5.05
CA ASN A 120 -13.04 -25.72 -6.24
C ASN A 120 -13.49 -27.18 -6.46
N THR A 121 -13.07 -28.14 -5.62
CA THR A 121 -13.59 -29.52 -5.70
C THR A 121 -14.90 -29.67 -4.91
N HIS A 122 -15.86 -30.43 -5.45
CA HIS A 122 -17.00 -30.89 -4.67
C HIS A 122 -16.53 -32.04 -3.77
N VAL A 123 -16.58 -31.84 -2.45
CA VAL A 123 -16.07 -32.77 -1.42
C VAL A 123 -17.24 -33.28 -0.58
N VAL A 124 -17.28 -34.61 -0.37
CA VAL A 124 -18.30 -35.29 0.44
C VAL A 124 -17.66 -36.21 1.47
N ALA A 125 -18.36 -36.42 2.58
CA ALA A 125 -18.02 -37.39 3.62
C ALA A 125 -19.12 -38.45 3.74
N LEU A 126 -18.76 -39.66 4.16
CA LEU A 126 -19.72 -40.69 4.54
C LEU A 126 -19.98 -40.65 6.05
N ARG A 127 -21.25 -40.65 6.45
CA ARG A 127 -21.70 -40.49 7.85
C ARG A 127 -21.29 -41.65 8.76
N ASN A 128 -21.26 -42.87 8.24
CA ASN A 128 -20.92 -44.09 8.97
C ASN A 128 -19.43 -44.14 9.32
N THR A 129 -18.56 -43.91 8.34
CA THR A 129 -17.10 -44.12 8.46
C THR A 129 -16.32 -42.84 8.72
N GLY A 130 -16.89 -41.68 8.38
CA GLY A 130 -16.21 -40.39 8.38
C GLY A 130 -15.24 -40.18 7.21
N ASN A 131 -15.11 -41.15 6.30
CA ASN A 131 -14.18 -41.07 5.18
C ASN A 131 -14.59 -39.99 4.16
N VAL A 132 -13.61 -39.24 3.67
CA VAL A 132 -13.81 -38.09 2.78
C VAL A 132 -13.31 -38.36 1.37
N PHE A 133 -14.15 -38.04 0.39
CA PHE A 133 -13.96 -38.31 -1.04
C PHE A 133 -14.31 -37.09 -1.90
N ALA A 134 -13.80 -37.05 -3.13
CA ALA A 134 -14.37 -36.18 -4.15
C ALA A 134 -15.72 -36.74 -4.61
N TRP A 135 -16.71 -35.86 -4.82
CA TRP A 135 -18.05 -36.26 -5.29
C TRP A 135 -18.00 -37.08 -6.58
N ASP A 136 -17.13 -36.72 -7.52
CA ASP A 136 -16.95 -37.41 -8.81
C ASP A 136 -16.54 -38.89 -8.64
N THR A 137 -15.78 -39.21 -7.58
CA THR A 137 -15.39 -40.58 -7.21
C THR A 137 -16.61 -41.38 -6.74
N VAL A 138 -17.36 -40.84 -5.78
CA VAL A 138 -18.57 -41.49 -5.23
C VAL A 138 -19.67 -41.61 -6.29
N GLU A 139 -19.85 -40.59 -7.13
CA GLU A 139 -20.83 -40.61 -8.22
C GLU A 139 -20.52 -41.71 -9.24
N ARG A 140 -19.25 -41.88 -9.63
CA ARG A 140 -18.84 -42.90 -10.62
C ARG A 140 -18.85 -44.30 -10.05
N LEU A 141 -18.19 -44.52 -8.91
CA LEU A 141 -17.92 -45.86 -8.39
C LEU A 141 -19.12 -46.40 -7.60
N ASN A 142 -19.71 -45.58 -6.73
CA ASN A 142 -20.84 -46.01 -5.89
C ASN A 142 -22.18 -45.81 -6.57
N ILE A 143 -22.51 -44.57 -6.99
CA ILE A 143 -23.87 -44.25 -7.46
C ILE A 143 -24.15 -44.86 -8.84
N LYS A 144 -23.27 -44.63 -9.83
CA LYS A 144 -23.43 -45.19 -11.19
C LYS A 144 -23.14 -46.70 -11.22
N GLY A 145 -22.16 -47.16 -10.44
CA GLY A 145 -21.87 -48.59 -10.26
C GLY A 145 -22.94 -49.36 -9.46
N LYS A 146 -23.85 -48.67 -8.76
CA LYS A 146 -24.82 -49.23 -7.79
C LYS A 146 -24.15 -49.99 -6.62
N MET A 147 -22.89 -49.68 -6.33
CA MET A 147 -22.08 -50.31 -5.27
C MET A 147 -22.13 -49.45 -4.01
N TRP A 148 -23.04 -49.77 -3.09
CA TRP A 148 -23.30 -49.00 -1.87
C TRP A 148 -22.39 -49.39 -0.69
N ARG A 149 -21.08 -49.44 -0.93
CA ARG A 149 -20.02 -49.74 0.06
C ARG A 149 -18.91 -48.69 0.04
N ASP A 150 -18.40 -48.31 1.21
CA ASP A 150 -17.28 -47.38 1.35
C ASP A 150 -16.05 -47.89 0.57
N LEU A 151 -15.44 -47.04 -0.24
CA LEU A 151 -14.34 -47.41 -1.14
C LEU A 151 -13.00 -47.68 -0.41
N VAL A 152 -12.92 -47.40 0.89
CA VAL A 152 -11.74 -47.59 1.74
C VAL A 152 -11.98 -48.65 2.83
N SER A 153 -13.17 -48.66 3.47
CA SER A 153 -13.48 -49.59 4.57
C SER A 153 -14.48 -50.70 4.24
N ASP A 154 -15.06 -50.73 3.03
CA ASP A 154 -16.05 -51.71 2.55
C ASP A 154 -17.38 -51.77 3.34
N GLU A 155 -17.61 -50.82 4.25
CA GLU A 155 -18.84 -50.68 5.03
C GLU A 155 -20.02 -50.24 4.16
N GLU A 156 -21.20 -50.85 4.38
CA GLU A 156 -22.41 -50.49 3.66
C GLU A 156 -22.92 -49.09 4.06
N PHE A 157 -23.31 -48.28 3.07
CA PHE A 157 -23.86 -46.94 3.31
C PHE A 157 -25.00 -46.62 2.35
N SER A 158 -25.95 -45.78 2.77
CA SER A 158 -27.06 -45.34 1.92
C SER A 158 -26.84 -43.95 1.32
N ARG A 159 -27.63 -43.57 0.31
CA ARG A 159 -27.59 -42.20 -0.25
C ARG A 159 -27.86 -41.10 0.79
N ARG A 160 -28.48 -41.42 1.94
CA ARG A 160 -28.74 -40.45 3.03
C ARG A 160 -27.52 -40.21 3.92
N ASP A 161 -26.54 -41.10 3.84
CA ASP A 161 -25.31 -41.05 4.64
C ASP A 161 -24.22 -40.21 3.97
N ILE A 162 -24.43 -39.79 2.72
CA ILE A 162 -23.54 -38.85 2.03
C ILE A 162 -23.79 -37.43 2.55
N ILE A 163 -22.78 -36.84 3.17
CA ILE A 163 -22.77 -35.46 3.68
C ILE A 163 -21.91 -34.60 2.76
N THR A 164 -22.48 -33.55 2.18
CA THR A 164 -21.71 -32.58 1.38
C THR A 164 -20.96 -31.62 2.30
N LEU A 165 -19.62 -31.68 2.30
CA LEU A 165 -18.77 -30.77 3.07
C LEU A 165 -18.52 -29.45 2.34
N GLN A 166 -18.50 -29.52 1.00
CA GLN A 166 -18.20 -28.39 0.14
C GLN A 166 -18.73 -28.67 -1.27
N ASP A 167 -19.48 -27.73 -1.81
CA ASP A 167 -19.88 -27.72 -3.22
C ASP A 167 -19.41 -26.41 -3.87
N PRO A 168 -18.67 -26.42 -4.99
CA PRO A 168 -18.32 -25.21 -5.72
C PRO A 168 -19.54 -24.48 -6.33
N GLN A 169 -20.67 -25.16 -6.54
CA GLN A 169 -21.90 -24.56 -7.07
C GLN A 169 -22.73 -23.88 -5.97
N ASN A 170 -22.82 -24.47 -4.78
CA ASN A 170 -23.45 -23.85 -3.61
C ASN A 170 -22.49 -22.90 -2.85
N ILE A 171 -22.42 -21.67 -3.35
CA ILE A 171 -21.53 -20.59 -2.91
C ILE A 171 -21.85 -20.09 -1.48
N GLU A 172 -23.11 -20.17 -1.03
CA GLU A 172 -23.56 -19.59 0.25
C GLU A 172 -23.13 -20.40 1.48
N SER A 173 -22.99 -21.73 1.32
CA SER A 173 -22.73 -22.71 2.38
C SER A 173 -21.50 -22.45 3.28
N ARG A 174 -20.54 -21.63 2.83
CA ARG A 174 -19.31 -21.28 3.59
C ARG A 174 -19.02 -19.77 3.56
N ASN A 175 -20.05 -18.94 3.45
CA ASN A 175 -19.89 -17.49 3.49
C ASN A 175 -19.68 -16.99 4.93
N LEU A 176 -18.56 -16.32 5.20
CA LEU A 176 -18.24 -15.78 6.52
C LEU A 176 -19.25 -14.72 7.01
N SER A 177 -19.96 -14.03 6.11
CA SER A 177 -20.98 -13.05 6.50
C SER A 177 -22.29 -13.68 6.99
N SER A 178 -22.51 -14.98 6.77
CA SER A 178 -23.71 -15.67 7.28
C SER A 178 -23.55 -16.21 8.70
N PHE A 179 -22.32 -16.40 9.19
CA PHE A 179 -22.03 -17.06 10.47
C PHE A 179 -22.57 -16.24 11.66
N ASN A 180 -23.42 -16.86 12.49
CA ASN A 180 -24.12 -16.15 13.57
C ASN A 180 -23.16 -15.60 14.65
N TYR A 181 -22.19 -16.39 15.12
CA TYR A 181 -21.22 -15.91 16.12
C TYR A 181 -20.43 -14.67 15.67
N ILE A 182 -20.16 -14.52 14.36
CA ILE A 182 -19.47 -13.36 13.79
C ILE A 182 -20.38 -12.11 13.79
N LYS A 183 -21.70 -12.28 13.55
CA LYS A 183 -22.69 -11.19 13.62
C LYS A 183 -22.92 -10.73 15.06
N GLU A 184 -22.94 -11.68 15.99
CA GLU A 184 -23.14 -11.44 17.43
C GLU A 184 -21.87 -10.90 18.11
N GLY A 185 -20.71 -11.04 17.47
CA GLY A 185 -19.44 -10.46 17.89
C GLY A 185 -18.67 -11.31 18.91
N GLU A 186 -19.09 -12.56 19.15
CA GLU A 186 -18.39 -13.50 20.01
C GLU A 186 -17.18 -14.12 19.29
N SER A 187 -16.08 -14.33 20.01
CA SER A 187 -14.92 -15.08 19.51
C SER A 187 -15.03 -16.55 19.91
N GLY A 188 -15.01 -17.44 18.91
CA GLY A 188 -15.04 -18.90 19.11
C GLY A 188 -13.76 -19.54 19.66
N LEU A 189 -12.84 -18.75 20.21
CA LEU A 189 -11.57 -19.17 20.80
C LEU A 189 -11.72 -19.16 22.33
N SER A 190 -11.00 -20.04 23.04
CA SER A 190 -10.96 -20.01 24.50
C SER A 190 -10.18 -18.79 25.01
N ASP A 191 -10.47 -18.35 26.24
CA ASP A 191 -9.74 -17.24 26.87
C ASP A 191 -8.22 -17.52 26.95
N GLU A 192 -7.83 -18.79 27.09
CA GLU A 192 -6.43 -19.25 27.05
C GLU A 192 -5.83 -19.09 25.64
N GLN A 193 -6.54 -19.46 24.57
CA GLN A 193 -6.09 -19.26 23.19
C GLN A 193 -6.02 -17.77 22.81
N ILE A 194 -6.88 -16.93 23.40
CA ILE A 194 -6.83 -15.47 23.24
C ILE A 194 -5.59 -14.92 23.96
N ALA A 195 -5.32 -15.37 25.19
CA ALA A 195 -4.11 -14.98 25.93
C ALA A 195 -2.81 -15.45 25.23
N GLU A 196 -2.74 -16.69 24.74
CA GLU A 196 -1.60 -17.19 23.96
C GLU A 196 -1.40 -16.43 22.64
N ARG A 197 -2.46 -15.86 22.07
CA ARG A 197 -2.42 -15.03 20.86
C ARG A 197 -1.96 -13.60 21.15
N GLU A 198 -2.26 -13.07 22.33
CA GLU A 198 -1.80 -11.74 22.76
C GLU A 198 -0.38 -11.75 23.31
N ASP A 199 0.19 -12.92 23.62
CA ASP A 199 1.59 -13.06 24.07
C ASP A 199 2.60 -12.67 22.96
N PRO A 200 3.39 -11.59 23.14
CA PRO A 200 4.35 -11.14 22.12
C PRO A 200 5.51 -12.12 21.88
N SER A 201 5.75 -13.07 22.80
CA SER A 201 6.94 -13.93 22.77
C SER A 201 6.91 -14.99 21.65
N ARG A 202 5.74 -15.52 21.28
CA ARG A 202 5.62 -16.55 20.22
C ARG A 202 5.78 -16.01 18.80
N ASN A 203 5.50 -14.73 18.56
CA ASN A 203 5.70 -14.09 17.26
C ASN A 203 7.17 -13.71 16.98
N VAL A 204 8.09 -14.03 17.91
CA VAL A 204 9.48 -13.59 17.89
C VAL A 204 10.40 -14.81 17.97
N ASN A 205 11.03 -15.17 16.85
CA ASN A 205 11.86 -16.38 16.78
C ASN A 205 13.18 -16.19 17.55
N ALA A 206 13.20 -16.60 18.82
CA ALA A 206 14.26 -16.27 19.78
C ALA A 206 15.66 -16.79 19.38
N SER A 207 15.73 -17.87 18.59
CA SER A 207 16.98 -18.42 18.06
C SER A 207 17.63 -17.54 16.98
N ALA A 208 16.85 -16.66 16.32
CA ALA A 208 17.34 -15.75 15.28
C ALA A 208 17.82 -14.38 15.83
N LEU A 209 17.77 -14.17 17.15
CA LEU A 209 17.97 -12.85 17.78
C LEU A 209 19.35 -12.59 18.41
N GLY A 210 20.36 -13.43 18.11
CA GLY A 210 21.78 -13.14 18.35
C GLY A 210 22.11 -12.40 19.66
N SER A 211 22.70 -11.21 19.56
CA SER A 211 23.05 -10.37 20.72
C SER A 211 21.89 -9.53 21.27
N SER A 212 20.85 -9.24 20.49
CA SER A 212 19.71 -8.42 20.93
C SER A 212 18.80 -9.15 21.93
N ALA A 213 18.81 -10.49 21.94
CA ALA A 213 18.23 -11.29 23.02
C ALA A 213 18.82 -10.94 24.41
N LYS A 214 20.13 -10.65 24.51
CA LYS A 214 20.76 -10.21 25.77
C LYS A 214 20.27 -8.82 26.20
N ILE A 215 20.03 -7.92 25.24
CA ILE A 215 19.57 -6.55 25.49
C ILE A 215 18.13 -6.53 26.00
N LEU A 216 17.25 -7.37 25.43
CA LEU A 216 15.88 -7.54 25.91
C LEU A 216 15.85 -8.12 27.33
N LYS A 217 16.60 -9.20 27.58
CA LYS A 217 16.69 -9.83 28.92
C LYS A 217 17.30 -8.90 29.97
N ALA A 218 18.25 -8.06 29.59
CA ALA A 218 18.80 -7.02 30.46
C ALA A 218 17.78 -5.90 30.78
N ARG A 219 16.99 -5.45 29.78
CA ARG A 219 15.92 -4.46 29.99
C ARG A 219 14.81 -5.00 30.89
N GLU A 220 14.44 -6.26 30.74
CA GLU A 220 13.46 -6.94 31.57
C GLU A 220 13.94 -7.09 33.03
N ALA A 221 15.20 -7.50 33.23
CA ALA A 221 15.81 -7.55 34.56
C ALA A 221 15.87 -6.17 35.24
N VAL A 222 16.21 -5.11 34.48
CA VAL A 222 16.20 -3.73 34.98
C VAL A 222 14.79 -3.25 35.31
N ALA A 223 13.77 -3.61 34.51
CA ALA A 223 12.37 -3.29 34.80
C ALA A 223 11.89 -3.97 36.09
N LYS A 224 12.22 -5.25 36.27
CA LYS A 224 11.89 -6.02 37.49
C LYS A 224 12.58 -5.45 38.73
N ALA A 225 13.88 -5.15 38.65
CA ALA A 225 14.62 -4.50 39.74
C ALA A 225 14.05 -3.11 40.10
N ARG A 226 13.53 -2.37 39.11
CA ARG A 226 12.87 -1.06 39.33
C ARG A 226 11.51 -1.21 40.02
N ALA A 227 10.74 -2.26 39.71
CA ALA A 227 9.47 -2.58 40.37
C ALA A 227 9.68 -3.03 41.83
N GLU A 228 10.67 -3.90 42.10
CA GLU A 228 11.03 -4.34 43.46
C GLU A 228 11.52 -3.16 44.33
N ARG A 229 12.24 -2.20 43.73
CA ARG A 229 12.69 -0.98 44.41
C ARG A 229 11.53 -0.02 44.72
N ALA A 230 10.49 0.01 43.88
CA ALA A 230 9.27 0.78 44.17
C ALA A 230 8.48 0.19 45.35
N GLN A 231 8.43 -1.14 45.50
CA GLN A 231 7.79 -1.79 46.64
C GLN A 231 8.54 -1.57 47.97
N LYS A 232 9.88 -1.54 47.96
CA LYS A 232 10.69 -1.31 49.18
C LYS A 232 10.63 0.10 49.75
N ASN A 233 10.24 1.11 48.96
CA ASN A 233 10.08 2.49 49.45
C ASN A 233 8.72 2.78 50.10
N GLY A 234 7.82 1.78 50.22
CA GLY A 234 6.45 1.94 50.71
C GLY A 234 6.26 1.90 52.24
N SER A 235 7.33 1.78 53.04
CA SER A 235 7.23 1.58 54.50
C SER A 235 8.05 2.60 55.30
N GLY A 236 7.49 3.80 55.54
CA GLY A 236 8.08 4.79 56.42
C GLY A 236 7.22 6.06 56.58
N ALA A 237 6.97 6.45 57.83
CA ALA A 237 6.29 7.68 58.27
C ALA A 237 4.80 7.84 57.90
N ALA A 238 3.92 7.47 58.84
CA ALA A 238 2.58 8.02 58.96
C ALA A 238 2.55 9.09 60.07
N SER A 239 1.96 10.26 59.81
CA SER A 239 1.28 11.06 60.85
C SER A 239 0.39 12.17 60.27
N SER A 240 -0.84 12.21 60.79
CA SER A 240 -1.78 13.35 60.89
C SER A 240 -1.89 14.41 59.76
N ALA A 241 -3.00 14.36 59.03
CA ALA A 241 -3.99 15.46 59.07
C ALA A 241 -5.38 14.95 58.64
N LEU A 242 -6.42 15.30 59.41
CA LEU A 242 -7.80 14.90 59.16
C LEU A 242 -8.55 16.05 58.46
N SER A 243 -9.21 15.80 57.33
CA SER A 243 -10.42 16.53 56.95
C SER A 243 -11.26 15.74 55.95
N LYS A 244 -12.56 15.59 56.22
CA LYS A 244 -13.54 14.92 55.36
C LYS A 244 -14.22 15.91 54.42
N THR A 245 -14.31 15.57 53.14
CA THR A 245 -15.52 15.83 52.30
C THR A 245 -15.67 14.71 51.27
N ASN A 246 -16.89 14.23 51.08
CA ASN A 246 -17.22 13.10 50.20
C ASN A 246 -17.40 13.50 48.71
N ALA A 247 -17.43 12.47 47.86
CA ALA A 247 -17.88 12.40 46.45
C ALA A 247 -16.77 12.44 45.37
N PRO A 248 -16.94 11.70 44.25
CA PRO A 248 -15.80 11.09 43.56
C PRO A 248 -15.33 11.86 42.32
N ALA A 249 -14.08 12.33 42.34
CA ALA A 249 -13.39 12.78 41.13
C ALA A 249 -12.81 11.57 40.37
N LYS A 250 -13.19 11.42 39.10
CA LYS A 250 -12.55 10.45 38.19
C LYS A 250 -11.09 10.87 37.98
N ALA A 251 -10.14 10.05 38.42
CA ALA A 251 -8.73 10.26 38.15
C ALA A 251 -8.44 10.10 36.65
N SER A 252 -8.33 11.22 35.93
CA SER A 252 -7.85 11.24 34.55
C SER A 252 -6.36 10.91 34.53
N VAL A 253 -6.02 9.67 34.16
CA VAL A 253 -4.64 9.28 33.89
C VAL A 253 -4.13 10.06 32.68
N GLN A 254 -3.40 11.15 32.92
CA GLN A 254 -2.65 11.85 31.88
C GLN A 254 -1.53 10.92 31.39
N LYS A 255 -1.78 10.22 30.27
CA LYS A 255 -0.69 9.63 29.49
C LYS A 255 0.18 10.78 28.98
N THR A 256 1.43 10.84 29.44
CA THR A 256 2.49 11.64 28.80
C THR A 256 2.80 11.04 27.44
N ALA A 257 1.98 11.38 26.47
CA ALA A 257 2.11 10.98 25.08
C ALA A 257 3.17 11.88 24.43
N SER A 258 4.44 11.44 24.44
CA SER A 258 5.51 12.04 23.65
C SER A 258 5.34 11.70 22.16
N TYR A 259 4.19 12.04 21.58
CA TYR A 259 4.04 12.13 20.15
C TYR A 259 4.75 13.41 19.70
N GLN A 260 5.92 13.25 19.09
CA GLN A 260 6.40 14.28 18.17
C GLN A 260 5.30 14.49 17.13
N ALA A 261 4.88 15.73 16.92
CA ALA A 261 3.87 16.05 15.93
C ALA A 261 4.34 15.54 14.56
N GLY A 262 3.63 14.55 14.01
CA GLY A 262 3.99 13.98 12.72
C GLY A 262 3.97 15.06 11.65
N LYS A 263 5.04 15.17 10.85
CA LYS A 263 5.13 16.12 9.74
C LYS A 263 3.84 16.03 8.89
N PRO A 264 3.26 17.16 8.46
CA PRO A 264 2.05 17.12 7.65
C PRO A 264 2.31 16.32 6.37
N VAL A 265 1.41 15.37 6.08
CA VAL A 265 1.54 14.50 4.90
C VAL A 265 1.42 15.35 3.64
N PRO A 266 2.39 15.31 2.70
CA PRO A 266 2.33 16.13 1.50
C PRO A 266 1.18 15.70 0.58
N TYR A 267 0.58 16.64 -0.14
CA TYR A 267 -0.62 16.39 -0.96
C TYR A 267 -0.40 15.31 -2.05
N ASN A 268 0.84 15.17 -2.51
CA ASN A 268 1.30 14.21 -3.51
C ASN A 268 1.94 12.95 -2.89
N ALA A 269 1.69 12.68 -1.61
CA ALA A 269 2.05 11.40 -1.01
C ALA A 269 1.42 10.22 -1.78
N ALA A 270 2.27 9.30 -2.21
CA ALA A 270 1.88 8.01 -2.74
C ALA A 270 1.26 7.14 -1.64
N ARG A 271 0.60 6.05 -2.05
CA ARG A 271 0.09 5.01 -1.13
C ARG A 271 1.19 4.06 -0.63
N HIS A 272 2.45 4.32 -0.98
CA HIS A 272 3.60 3.49 -0.66
C HIS A 272 4.71 4.36 -0.06
N THR A 273 5.55 3.77 0.81
CA THR A 273 6.69 4.46 1.43
C THR A 273 7.88 4.57 0.47
N THR A 274 8.80 5.49 0.76
CA THR A 274 10.06 5.69 0.00
C THR A 274 10.98 4.47 0.02
N GLY A 275 10.75 3.50 0.91
CA GLY A 275 11.64 2.35 1.14
C GLY A 275 12.95 2.68 1.85
N LEU A 276 13.32 3.96 1.99
CA LEU A 276 14.62 4.39 2.54
C LEU A 276 14.88 3.89 3.97
N ALA A 277 13.86 3.87 4.84
CA ALA A 277 14.00 3.30 6.18
C ALA A 277 14.40 1.81 6.14
N ALA A 278 13.72 1.01 5.31
CA ALA A 278 14.03 -0.41 5.15
C ALA A 278 15.38 -0.64 4.44
N ALA A 279 15.71 0.16 3.42
CA ALA A 279 16.99 0.07 2.71
C ALA A 279 18.18 0.47 3.61
N SER A 280 18.01 1.48 4.46
CA SER A 280 19.03 1.87 5.45
C SER A 280 19.18 0.89 6.62
N PHE A 281 18.17 0.05 6.86
CA PHE A 281 18.26 -1.04 7.83
C PHE A 281 19.03 -2.25 7.27
N THR A 282 18.98 -2.48 5.95
CA THR A 282 19.65 -3.62 5.30
C THR A 282 20.97 -3.28 4.61
N SER A 283 21.25 -2.00 4.34
CA SER A 283 22.48 -1.54 3.69
C SER A 283 23.36 -0.72 4.63
N THR A 284 24.58 -1.19 4.87
CA THR A 284 25.61 -0.48 5.66
C THR A 284 26.17 0.76 4.94
N GLY A 285 25.89 0.93 3.64
CA GLY A 285 26.32 2.08 2.84
C GLY A 285 25.29 3.22 2.74
N MET A 286 24.12 3.10 3.37
CA MET A 286 23.10 4.15 3.38
C MET A 286 23.03 4.86 4.74
N THR A 287 22.66 6.14 4.73
CA THR A 287 22.39 6.90 5.95
C THR A 287 21.18 6.31 6.68
N PRO A 288 21.24 6.10 8.02
CA PRO A 288 20.14 5.49 8.77
C PRO A 288 18.90 6.39 8.79
N HIS A 289 17.82 5.95 8.13
CA HIS A 289 16.53 6.62 8.10
C HIS A 289 15.57 5.98 9.12
N THR A 290 15.24 6.72 10.18
CA THR A 290 14.40 6.23 11.29
C THR A 290 12.90 6.42 11.08
N SER A 291 12.47 7.11 10.01
CA SER A 291 11.06 7.41 9.73
C SER A 291 10.61 6.84 8.38
N ALA A 292 9.44 6.20 8.38
CA ALA A 292 8.80 5.67 7.19
C ALA A 292 7.99 6.76 6.47
N GLU A 293 8.67 7.61 5.71
CA GLU A 293 8.01 8.66 4.91
C GLU A 293 7.33 8.07 3.66
N LEU A 294 6.16 8.62 3.30
CA LEU A 294 5.45 8.27 2.07
C LEU A 294 6.21 8.82 0.85
N ALA A 295 6.31 8.02 -0.22
CA ALA A 295 6.99 8.45 -1.43
C ALA A 295 6.22 9.63 -2.06
N VAL A 296 6.94 10.64 -2.54
CA VAL A 296 6.35 11.82 -3.16
C VAL A 296 6.18 11.57 -4.66
N LEU A 297 4.95 11.63 -5.14
CA LEU A 297 4.64 11.54 -6.58
C LEU A 297 5.12 12.80 -7.29
N SER A 298 5.67 12.64 -8.51
CA SER A 298 5.90 13.77 -9.40
C SER A 298 4.57 14.46 -9.74
N ASP A 299 4.60 15.76 -10.00
CA ASP A 299 3.37 16.51 -10.30
C ASP A 299 2.67 15.96 -11.55
N GLU A 300 3.43 15.52 -12.56
CA GLU A 300 2.88 14.82 -13.73
C GLU A 300 2.15 13.53 -13.33
N GLU A 301 2.78 12.62 -12.58
CA GLU A 301 2.17 11.34 -12.19
C GLU A 301 1.00 11.52 -11.20
N TYR A 302 0.99 12.63 -10.45
CA TYR A 302 -0.13 13.04 -9.62
C TYR A 302 -1.31 13.55 -10.46
N MET A 303 -1.06 14.37 -11.47
CA MET A 303 -2.09 14.96 -12.35
C MET A 303 -2.66 13.96 -13.35
N LEU A 304 -1.85 13.01 -13.82
CA LEU A 304 -2.23 11.93 -14.75
C LEU A 304 -3.04 10.80 -14.08
N LYS A 305 -3.56 11.02 -12.86
CA LYS A 305 -4.48 10.11 -12.16
C LYS A 305 -5.91 10.66 -12.20
N ARG A 306 -6.87 9.78 -12.50
CA ARG A 306 -8.31 10.08 -12.58
C ARG A 306 -8.82 10.88 -11.38
N GLY A 307 -9.80 11.75 -11.61
CA GLY A 307 -10.49 12.51 -10.56
C GLY A 307 -9.67 13.63 -9.91
N ARG A 308 -8.41 13.85 -10.31
CA ARG A 308 -7.53 14.89 -9.73
C ARG A 308 -7.72 16.25 -10.37
N VAL A 309 -7.81 16.29 -11.70
CA VAL A 309 -8.10 17.52 -12.46
C VAL A 309 -9.55 17.43 -12.94
N LYS A 310 -10.42 18.26 -12.34
CA LYS A 310 -11.86 18.29 -12.65
C LYS A 310 -12.24 19.38 -13.66
N GLN A 311 -11.33 20.30 -13.95
CA GLN A 311 -11.53 21.37 -14.92
C GLN A 311 -11.54 20.77 -16.33
N LYS A 312 -12.59 21.07 -17.09
CA LYS A 312 -12.70 20.68 -18.50
C LYS A 312 -11.70 21.47 -19.36
N GLY A 313 -11.10 20.81 -20.34
CA GLY A 313 -10.27 21.48 -21.34
C GLY A 313 -11.09 21.90 -22.56
N TYR A 314 -10.65 22.93 -23.26
CA TYR A 314 -11.28 23.40 -24.49
C TYR A 314 -10.24 23.58 -25.59
N ALA A 315 -10.49 22.96 -26.74
CA ALA A 315 -9.62 23.02 -27.91
C ALA A 315 -10.43 23.18 -29.19
N ARG A 316 -9.81 23.71 -30.24
CA ARG A 316 -10.37 23.84 -31.58
C ARG A 316 -9.43 23.22 -32.60
N ILE A 317 -9.97 22.33 -33.43
CA ILE A 317 -9.29 21.81 -34.60
C ILE A 317 -9.78 22.63 -35.80
N SER A 318 -8.90 23.41 -36.40
CA SER A 318 -9.18 24.10 -37.66
C SER A 318 -8.84 23.15 -38.81
N THR A 319 -9.82 22.82 -39.66
CA THR A 319 -9.66 21.90 -40.80
C THR A 319 -9.94 22.60 -42.12
N THR A 320 -9.53 21.99 -43.23
CA THR A 320 -9.86 22.48 -44.58
C THR A 320 -11.37 22.55 -44.88
N SER A 321 -12.22 21.87 -44.10
CA SER A 321 -13.69 21.90 -44.23
C SER A 321 -14.40 22.83 -43.22
N GLY A 322 -13.67 23.40 -42.26
CA GLY A 322 -14.20 24.26 -41.19
C GLY A 322 -13.56 23.99 -39.82
N ASP A 323 -13.99 24.76 -38.81
CA ASP A 323 -13.55 24.63 -37.43
C ASP A 323 -14.41 23.62 -36.64
N ILE A 324 -13.76 22.83 -35.77
CA ILE A 324 -14.41 21.91 -34.82
C ILE A 324 -13.99 22.28 -33.40
N ASN A 325 -14.95 22.67 -32.56
CA ASN A 325 -14.72 22.93 -31.15
C ASN A 325 -14.92 21.65 -30.32
N LEU A 326 -13.99 21.39 -29.40
CA LEU A 326 -13.91 20.19 -28.57
C LEU A 326 -13.90 20.55 -27.09
N GLU A 327 -14.72 19.82 -26.33
CA GLU A 327 -14.68 19.75 -24.87
C GLU A 327 -13.89 18.50 -24.45
N LEU A 328 -12.89 18.65 -23.57
CA LEU A 328 -11.96 17.59 -23.16
C LEU A 328 -12.19 17.20 -21.70
N HIS A 329 -12.38 15.91 -21.45
CA HIS A 329 -12.80 15.32 -20.17
C HIS A 329 -11.62 14.79 -19.35
N THR A 330 -10.84 15.70 -18.76
CA THR A 330 -9.68 15.37 -17.91
C THR A 330 -10.00 14.52 -16.69
N GLU A 331 -11.19 14.67 -16.11
CA GLU A 331 -11.59 13.94 -14.90
C GLU A 331 -11.55 12.42 -15.13
N TYR A 332 -12.01 12.00 -16.31
CA TYR A 332 -12.13 10.60 -16.71
C TYR A 332 -10.92 10.10 -17.52
N ALA A 333 -10.38 10.87 -18.45
CA ALA A 333 -9.28 10.42 -19.33
C ALA A 333 -8.06 11.35 -19.29
N PRO A 334 -7.43 11.56 -18.11
CA PRO A 334 -6.36 12.54 -17.95
C PRO A 334 -5.14 12.25 -18.83
N LYS A 335 -4.79 10.97 -19.06
CA LYS A 335 -3.63 10.63 -19.91
C LYS A 335 -3.92 10.90 -21.38
N ALA A 336 -5.10 10.52 -21.87
CA ALA A 336 -5.49 10.81 -23.24
C ALA A 336 -5.56 12.32 -23.52
N VAL A 337 -6.17 13.11 -22.61
CA VAL A 337 -6.26 14.57 -22.75
C VAL A 337 -4.88 15.23 -22.67
N TRP A 338 -4.01 14.84 -21.73
CA TRP A 338 -2.64 15.36 -21.63
C TRP A 338 -1.83 15.07 -22.90
N ASN A 339 -1.91 13.85 -23.42
CA ASN A 339 -1.25 13.46 -24.66
C ASN A 339 -1.74 14.33 -25.84
N PHE A 340 -3.05 14.50 -25.99
CA PHE A 340 -3.63 15.35 -27.03
C PHE A 340 -3.17 16.82 -26.92
N ILE A 341 -3.26 17.41 -25.73
CA ILE A 341 -2.85 18.80 -25.47
C ILE A 341 -1.35 19.01 -25.73
N LYS A 342 -0.49 18.11 -25.25
CA LYS A 342 0.96 18.23 -25.47
C LYS A 342 1.37 18.03 -26.93
N LEU A 343 0.70 17.12 -27.67
CA LEU A 343 0.93 16.94 -29.10
C LEU A 343 0.45 18.17 -29.91
N ALA A 344 -0.71 18.73 -29.56
CA ALA A 344 -1.19 19.98 -30.16
C ALA A 344 -0.25 21.17 -29.88
N LYS A 345 0.22 21.37 -28.63
CA LYS A 345 1.22 22.41 -28.29
C LYS A 345 2.57 22.24 -29.01
N LYS A 346 2.95 21.01 -29.37
CA LYS A 346 4.13 20.73 -30.21
C LYS A 346 3.91 20.97 -31.70
N GLY A 347 2.68 21.29 -32.14
CA GLY A 347 2.31 21.39 -33.55
C GLY A 347 2.22 20.04 -34.28
N TYR A 348 2.16 18.91 -33.56
CA TYR A 348 2.21 17.56 -34.14
C TYR A 348 1.05 17.25 -35.09
N TYR A 349 -0.11 17.90 -34.90
CA TYR A 349 -1.30 17.73 -35.73
C TYR A 349 -1.37 18.71 -36.93
N LYS A 350 -0.34 19.54 -37.14
CA LYS A 350 -0.30 20.51 -38.24
C LYS A 350 -0.11 19.83 -39.60
N ASP A 351 -0.97 20.19 -40.56
CA ASP A 351 -1.11 19.60 -41.91
C ASP A 351 -1.40 18.09 -41.94
N VAL A 352 -1.90 17.51 -40.84
CA VAL A 352 -2.20 16.08 -40.74
C VAL A 352 -3.53 15.74 -41.44
N THR A 353 -3.52 14.75 -42.32
CA THR A 353 -4.70 14.25 -43.04
C THR A 353 -5.61 13.38 -42.17
N PHE A 354 -6.92 13.44 -42.40
CA PHE A 354 -7.86 12.40 -41.96
C PHE A 354 -7.79 11.20 -42.93
N HIS A 355 -7.00 10.18 -42.58
CA HIS A 355 -6.71 9.03 -43.45
C HIS A 355 -7.87 8.02 -43.58
N ARG A 356 -8.97 8.18 -42.83
CA ARG A 356 -10.14 7.31 -42.90
C ARG A 356 -11.42 8.05 -42.48
N ASN A 357 -12.43 8.03 -43.34
CA ASN A 357 -13.75 8.61 -43.10
C ASN A 357 -14.82 7.61 -43.52
N ILE A 358 -15.75 7.26 -42.62
CA ILE A 358 -16.86 6.35 -42.90
C ILE A 358 -18.16 7.03 -42.48
N LYS A 359 -18.98 7.38 -43.47
CA LYS A 359 -20.29 8.03 -43.31
C LYS A 359 -21.19 7.21 -42.35
N GLY A 360 -21.88 7.88 -41.42
CA GLY A 360 -22.72 7.25 -40.40
C GLY A 360 -21.97 6.48 -39.31
N PHE A 361 -20.64 6.44 -39.35
CA PHE A 361 -19.80 5.69 -38.41
C PHE A 361 -18.81 6.64 -37.70
N MET A 362 -17.65 6.91 -38.28
CA MET A 362 -16.62 7.78 -37.68
C MET A 362 -15.61 8.31 -38.71
N ILE A 363 -14.93 9.39 -38.34
CA ILE A 363 -13.75 9.94 -39.02
C ILE A 363 -12.53 9.82 -38.11
N GLN A 364 -11.42 9.30 -38.65
CA GLN A 364 -10.19 8.98 -37.93
C GLN A 364 -9.01 9.75 -38.52
N GLY A 365 -8.16 10.29 -37.64
CA GLY A 365 -6.97 11.06 -37.99
C GLY A 365 -5.90 10.99 -36.90
N GLY A 366 -4.98 11.96 -36.89
CA GLY A 366 -3.90 12.03 -35.91
C GLY A 366 -2.69 11.12 -36.21
N ASP A 367 -2.56 10.62 -37.44
CA ASP A 367 -1.36 9.95 -37.95
C ASP A 367 -0.61 10.90 -38.90
N PRO A 368 0.57 11.45 -38.53
CA PRO A 368 1.31 12.39 -39.38
C PRO A 368 1.84 11.74 -40.67
N THR A 369 1.88 10.40 -40.75
CA THR A 369 2.28 9.69 -41.98
C THR A 369 1.14 9.56 -43.00
N GLY A 370 -0.11 9.82 -42.61
CA GLY A 370 -1.30 9.60 -43.46
C GLY A 370 -1.53 8.14 -43.88
N THR A 371 -0.76 7.18 -43.36
CA THR A 371 -0.87 5.74 -43.68
C THR A 371 -1.98 5.04 -42.89
N GLY A 372 -2.37 5.61 -41.74
CA GLY A 372 -3.25 5.01 -40.75
C GLY A 372 -2.56 4.00 -39.82
N ARG A 373 -1.26 3.78 -39.99
CA ARG A 373 -0.47 2.84 -39.16
C ARG A 373 0.53 3.53 -38.24
N GLY A 374 0.88 4.78 -38.50
CA GLY A 374 1.83 5.57 -37.71
C GLY A 374 1.21 6.23 -36.48
N GLY A 375 1.93 7.21 -35.91
CA GLY A 375 1.52 7.96 -34.73
C GLY A 375 2.23 7.51 -33.44
N GLU A 376 2.67 8.48 -32.65
CA GLU A 376 3.42 8.29 -31.40
C GLU A 376 2.80 9.11 -30.27
N SER A 377 2.90 8.63 -29.02
CA SER A 377 2.48 9.42 -27.86
C SER A 377 3.55 10.43 -27.46
N VAL A 378 3.18 11.40 -26.62
CA VAL A 378 4.13 12.35 -26.01
C VAL A 378 5.27 11.67 -25.23
N TRP A 379 5.07 10.41 -24.80
CA TRP A 379 6.03 9.60 -24.05
C TRP A 379 6.88 8.65 -24.92
N GLY A 380 6.70 8.64 -26.25
CA GLY A 380 7.39 7.73 -27.17
C GLY A 380 7.04 6.23 -26.98
N LYS A 381 5.98 5.93 -26.21
CA LYS A 381 5.52 4.57 -25.88
C LYS A 381 4.00 4.52 -25.89
N TYR A 382 3.42 3.33 -26.07
CA TYR A 382 1.98 3.15 -25.89
C TYR A 382 1.55 3.48 -24.46
N PHE A 383 0.35 4.04 -24.30
CA PHE A 383 -0.26 4.29 -22.99
C PHE A 383 -1.57 3.52 -22.79
N ASN A 384 -1.87 3.24 -21.52
CA ASN A 384 -2.99 2.41 -21.11
C ASN A 384 -4.34 2.98 -21.55
N ASP A 385 -5.31 2.09 -21.73
CA ASP A 385 -6.70 2.48 -21.93
C ASP A 385 -7.31 3.04 -20.64
N GLU A 386 -8.29 3.92 -20.80
CA GLU A 386 -8.91 4.69 -19.74
C GLU A 386 -10.45 4.54 -19.81
N PHE A 387 -11.00 3.42 -19.32
CA PHE A 387 -12.43 3.10 -19.38
C PHE A 387 -13.27 3.41 -18.10
N ASP A 388 -12.67 3.68 -16.94
CA ASP A 388 -13.37 3.70 -15.63
C ASP A 388 -14.22 4.97 -15.39
N GLY A 389 -15.22 5.24 -16.23
CA GLY A 389 -16.09 6.42 -16.14
C GLY A 389 -17.50 6.18 -16.70
N PRO A 390 -18.41 7.16 -16.55
CA PRO A 390 -19.77 7.08 -17.07
C PRO A 390 -19.85 7.31 -18.59
N LEU A 391 -18.76 7.79 -19.21
CA LEU A 391 -18.68 8.09 -20.63
C LEU A 391 -18.87 6.83 -21.48
N LYS A 392 -19.77 6.93 -22.46
CA LYS A 392 -20.07 5.90 -23.46
C LYS A 392 -20.22 6.56 -24.83
N HIS A 393 -20.05 5.78 -25.90
CA HIS A 393 -20.27 6.22 -27.27
C HIS A 393 -21.78 6.25 -27.58
N ASP A 394 -22.55 7.01 -26.80
CA ASP A 394 -24.01 7.07 -26.91
C ASP A 394 -24.48 8.33 -27.68
N ALA A 395 -23.57 9.26 -27.97
CA ALA A 395 -23.84 10.53 -28.66
C ALA A 395 -23.05 10.68 -29.97
N ARG A 396 -23.53 11.57 -30.85
CA ARG A 396 -22.75 12.10 -31.97
C ARG A 396 -21.67 13.04 -31.42
N GLY A 397 -20.53 13.14 -32.11
CA GLY A 397 -19.44 14.00 -31.71
C GLY A 397 -18.55 13.43 -30.59
N THR A 398 -18.76 12.20 -30.11
CA THR A 398 -17.87 11.57 -29.14
C THR A 398 -16.46 11.43 -29.71
N LEU A 399 -15.45 11.90 -28.96
CA LEU A 399 -14.03 11.91 -29.33
C LEU A 399 -13.28 10.84 -28.54
N SER A 400 -12.66 9.91 -29.27
CA SER A 400 -12.05 8.71 -28.70
C SER A 400 -10.68 8.37 -29.31
N MET A 401 -9.81 7.73 -28.52
CA MET A 401 -8.49 7.26 -28.97
C MET A 401 -8.61 6.03 -29.87
N ALA A 402 -7.90 6.03 -30.99
CA ALA A 402 -7.72 4.84 -31.81
C ALA A 402 -6.57 3.98 -31.24
N ASN A 403 -6.80 2.67 -31.14
CA ASN A 403 -5.84 1.70 -30.64
C ASN A 403 -5.82 0.45 -31.56
N LYS A 404 -4.81 -0.40 -31.37
CA LYS A 404 -4.59 -1.67 -32.10
C LYS A 404 -4.86 -2.90 -31.22
N GLY A 405 -5.48 -2.69 -30.05
CA GLY A 405 -5.60 -3.66 -28.96
C GLY A 405 -5.52 -2.97 -27.59
N LYS A 406 -5.69 -3.74 -26.51
CA LYS A 406 -5.69 -3.22 -25.13
C LYS A 406 -4.37 -2.51 -24.81
N ASN A 407 -4.45 -1.31 -24.22
CA ASN A 407 -3.32 -0.47 -23.80
C ASN A 407 -2.36 -0.04 -24.93
N THR A 408 -2.86 0.14 -26.16
CA THR A 408 -2.05 0.53 -27.33
C THR A 408 -2.35 1.94 -27.89
N ASN A 409 -2.68 2.90 -27.02
CA ASN A 409 -2.99 4.26 -27.45
C ASN A 409 -1.73 5.04 -27.89
N THR A 410 -1.89 5.90 -28.91
CA THR A 410 -0.83 6.67 -29.59
C THR A 410 -1.24 8.14 -29.76
N SER A 411 -1.00 8.77 -30.90
CA SER A 411 -1.57 10.08 -31.30
C SER A 411 -2.92 9.96 -32.03
N GLN A 412 -3.26 8.78 -32.56
CA GLN A 412 -4.44 8.64 -33.41
C GLN A 412 -5.75 8.76 -32.61
N PHE A 413 -6.72 9.50 -33.15
CA PHE A 413 -8.05 9.66 -32.57
C PHE A 413 -9.14 9.58 -33.65
N PHE A 414 -10.37 9.40 -33.22
CA PHE A 414 -11.55 9.46 -34.09
C PHE A 414 -12.71 10.20 -33.46
N ILE A 415 -13.57 10.78 -34.31
CA ILE A 415 -14.83 11.43 -33.94
C ILE A 415 -15.98 10.57 -34.47
N ALA A 416 -16.92 10.23 -33.60
CA ALA A 416 -18.09 9.43 -33.95
C ALA A 416 -19.20 10.28 -34.59
N TYR A 417 -19.80 9.80 -35.69
CA TYR A 417 -20.97 10.45 -36.31
C TYR A 417 -22.31 9.98 -35.72
N ARG A 418 -22.31 8.88 -34.97
CA ARG A 418 -23.49 8.26 -34.34
C ARG A 418 -23.09 7.65 -32.99
N ALA A 419 -24.06 7.26 -32.18
CA ALA A 419 -23.87 6.29 -31.11
C ALA A 419 -23.25 4.97 -31.64
N LEU A 420 -22.17 4.50 -31.00
CA LEU A 420 -21.38 3.32 -31.36
C LEU A 420 -21.18 2.40 -30.13
N PRO A 421 -22.24 1.81 -29.56
CA PRO A 421 -22.17 1.07 -28.30
C PRO A 421 -21.22 -0.14 -28.33
N HIS A 422 -20.89 -0.67 -29.50
CA HIS A 422 -19.94 -1.77 -29.69
C HIS A 422 -18.46 -1.36 -29.52
N LEU A 423 -18.15 -0.06 -29.41
CA LEU A 423 -16.83 0.51 -29.11
C LEU A 423 -16.64 0.84 -27.61
N ASN A 424 -17.71 0.73 -26.81
CA ASN A 424 -17.66 0.90 -25.35
C ASN A 424 -16.69 -0.13 -24.74
N ASN A 425 -15.89 0.32 -23.76
CA ASN A 425 -14.84 -0.46 -23.10
C ASN A 425 -13.76 -1.04 -24.05
N LYS A 426 -13.63 -0.48 -25.26
CA LYS A 426 -12.55 -0.79 -26.22
C LYS A 426 -11.72 0.44 -26.58
N HIS A 427 -12.35 1.60 -26.71
CA HIS A 427 -11.69 2.87 -27.02
C HIS A 427 -11.85 3.87 -25.88
N THR A 428 -10.77 4.55 -25.54
CA THR A 428 -10.75 5.58 -24.49
C THR A 428 -11.47 6.83 -25.00
N ILE A 429 -12.61 7.17 -24.39
CA ILE A 429 -13.33 8.42 -24.66
C ILE A 429 -12.65 9.53 -23.84
N PHE A 430 -12.24 10.62 -24.49
CA PHE A 430 -11.51 11.70 -23.84
C PHE A 430 -12.08 13.11 -24.11
N GLY A 431 -13.12 13.22 -24.93
CA GLY A 431 -13.82 14.48 -25.17
C GLY A 431 -15.11 14.29 -25.96
N ASN A 432 -15.79 15.40 -26.24
CA ASN A 432 -16.92 15.50 -27.16
C ASN A 432 -16.77 16.76 -28.03
N VAL A 433 -17.33 16.74 -29.25
CA VAL A 433 -17.60 17.95 -30.03
C VAL A 433 -18.70 18.76 -29.33
N ILE A 434 -18.54 20.09 -29.30
CA ILE A 434 -19.54 21.01 -28.75
C ILE A 434 -20.52 21.37 -29.86
N ASP A 435 -21.81 21.07 -29.67
CA ASP A 435 -22.84 21.07 -30.73
C ASP A 435 -23.93 22.16 -30.56
N ASP A 436 -23.61 23.30 -29.92
CA ASP A 436 -24.54 24.45 -29.78
C ASP A 436 -23.77 25.78 -29.52
N PRO A 437 -24.23 26.96 -29.96
CA PRO A 437 -24.88 27.30 -31.23
C PRO A 437 -23.84 27.71 -32.31
N THR A 438 -22.63 27.14 -32.24
CA THR A 438 -21.41 27.58 -32.97
C THR A 438 -21.14 26.65 -34.19
N PRO A 439 -20.28 26.98 -35.18
CA PRO A 439 -20.28 26.34 -36.51
C PRO A 439 -19.61 24.94 -36.59
N SER A 440 -19.50 24.22 -35.48
CA SER A 440 -19.02 22.83 -35.39
C SER A 440 -20.00 21.84 -36.02
N ALA A 441 -21.29 21.93 -35.71
CA ALA A 441 -22.32 21.05 -36.26
C ALA A 441 -22.38 21.03 -37.81
N PRO A 442 -22.40 22.18 -38.53
CA PRO A 442 -22.35 22.17 -40.00
C PRO A 442 -21.00 21.65 -40.54
N THR A 443 -19.89 21.86 -39.83
CA THR A 443 -18.58 21.31 -40.20
C THR A 443 -18.58 19.78 -40.11
N LEU A 444 -19.08 19.21 -39.01
CA LEU A 444 -19.17 17.74 -38.84
C LEU A 444 -20.10 17.10 -39.90
N ASN A 445 -21.21 17.76 -40.24
CA ASN A 445 -22.07 17.34 -41.35
C ASN A 445 -21.34 17.35 -42.70
N LYS A 446 -20.56 18.42 -43.01
CA LYS A 446 -19.76 18.49 -44.25
C LYS A 446 -18.74 17.35 -44.33
N LEU A 447 -18.02 17.09 -43.24
CA LEU A 447 -17.06 15.98 -43.13
C LEU A 447 -17.72 14.62 -43.36
N GLU A 448 -18.93 14.41 -42.83
CA GLU A 448 -19.69 13.17 -43.03
C GLU A 448 -20.19 13.00 -44.47
N THR A 449 -20.58 14.09 -45.13
CA THR A 449 -21.00 14.08 -46.55
C THR A 449 -19.82 14.02 -47.55
N HIS A 450 -18.58 14.16 -47.08
CA HIS A 450 -17.43 14.30 -47.94
C HIS A 450 -17.21 13.04 -48.81
N PRO A 451 -16.92 13.18 -50.12
CA PRO A 451 -16.58 12.05 -50.98
C PRO A 451 -15.38 11.25 -50.44
N VAL A 452 -15.49 9.92 -50.50
CA VAL A 452 -14.48 8.96 -50.04
C VAL A 452 -14.23 7.89 -51.10
N ASN A 453 -12.99 7.42 -51.20
CA ASN A 453 -12.62 6.29 -52.03
C ASN A 453 -13.22 4.99 -51.45
N ALA A 454 -14.02 4.28 -52.25
CA ALA A 454 -14.76 3.09 -51.82
C ALA A 454 -13.87 1.94 -51.30
N THR A 455 -12.63 1.81 -51.78
CA THR A 455 -11.71 0.73 -51.39
C THR A 455 -10.89 1.10 -50.16
N SER A 456 -10.39 2.34 -50.08
CA SER A 456 -9.48 2.77 -49.00
C SER A 456 -10.18 3.52 -47.85
N ASN A 457 -11.45 3.92 -48.00
CA ASN A 457 -12.17 4.84 -47.11
C ASN A 457 -11.44 6.18 -46.86
N LYS A 458 -10.52 6.56 -47.74
CA LYS A 458 -9.80 7.84 -47.70
C LYS A 458 -10.68 8.94 -48.31
N PRO A 459 -10.81 10.13 -47.69
CA PRO A 459 -11.41 11.29 -48.33
C PRO A 459 -10.72 11.63 -49.66
N THR A 460 -11.46 12.18 -50.62
CA THR A 460 -10.88 12.71 -51.87
C THR A 460 -11.76 13.86 -52.36
N PRO A 461 -11.32 15.14 -52.28
CA PRO A 461 -9.99 15.63 -51.88
C PRO A 461 -9.60 15.34 -50.41
N ASP A 462 -8.32 15.50 -50.09
CA ASP A 462 -7.81 15.26 -48.73
C ASP A 462 -8.31 16.32 -47.74
N ILE A 463 -8.85 15.85 -46.61
CA ILE A 463 -9.23 16.72 -45.48
C ILE A 463 -8.01 16.80 -44.55
N ARG A 464 -7.50 18.01 -44.31
CA ARG A 464 -6.32 18.24 -43.46
C ARG A 464 -6.65 19.11 -42.26
N ILE A 465 -5.99 18.82 -41.15
CA ILE A 465 -5.95 19.65 -39.95
C ILE A 465 -4.93 20.76 -40.21
N ILE A 466 -5.39 22.01 -40.29
CA ILE A 466 -4.54 23.19 -40.52
C ILE A 466 -3.78 23.52 -39.23
N ASP A 467 -4.49 23.54 -38.10
CA ASP A 467 -3.93 23.81 -36.78
C ASP A 467 -4.84 23.29 -35.66
N VAL A 468 -4.30 23.14 -34.45
CA VAL A 468 -5.06 22.78 -33.24
C VAL A 468 -4.78 23.81 -32.15
N THR A 469 -5.70 24.77 -32.00
CA THR A 469 -5.61 25.82 -30.96
C THR A 469 -6.23 25.34 -29.66
N ILE A 470 -5.50 25.46 -28.54
CA ILE A 470 -6.02 25.17 -27.20
C ILE A 470 -6.46 26.48 -26.56
N PHE A 471 -7.73 26.58 -26.17
CA PHE A 471 -8.27 27.76 -25.49
C PHE A 471 -8.08 27.68 -23.97
N VAL A 472 -8.33 26.51 -23.39
CA VAL A 472 -8.22 26.25 -21.95
C VAL A 472 -7.38 24.99 -21.76
N ASP A 473 -6.19 25.16 -21.18
CA ASP A 473 -5.38 24.04 -20.69
C ASP A 473 -5.66 23.83 -19.19
N PRO A 474 -6.47 22.82 -18.82
CA PRO A 474 -6.88 22.56 -17.45
C PRO A 474 -5.70 22.11 -16.56
N PHE A 475 -4.59 21.66 -17.15
CA PHE A 475 -3.42 21.25 -16.39
C PHE A 475 -2.55 22.45 -15.99
N GLU A 476 -2.46 23.48 -16.83
CA GLU A 476 -1.74 24.72 -16.52
C GLU A 476 -2.50 25.57 -15.49
N GLU A 477 -3.84 25.61 -15.55
CA GLU A 477 -4.66 26.24 -14.50
C GLU A 477 -4.51 25.53 -13.16
N PHE A 478 -4.53 24.20 -13.14
CA PHE A 478 -4.32 23.40 -11.95
C PHE A 478 -2.94 23.65 -11.32
N LEU A 479 -1.87 23.71 -12.14
CA LEU A 479 -0.52 24.02 -11.67
C LEU A 479 -0.41 25.45 -11.12
N LYS A 480 -0.99 26.44 -11.79
CA LYS A 480 -1.02 27.84 -11.31
C LYS A 480 -1.73 27.94 -9.96
N THR A 481 -2.92 27.34 -9.84
CA THR A 481 -3.71 27.31 -8.60
C THR A 481 -2.91 26.71 -7.44
N LYS A 482 -2.19 25.62 -7.69
CA LYS A 482 -1.32 25.02 -6.66
C LYS A 482 -0.12 25.88 -6.28
N GLN A 483 0.48 26.60 -7.23
CA GLN A 483 1.60 27.50 -6.92
C GLN A 483 1.13 28.66 -6.03
N THR A 484 -0.06 29.23 -6.30
CA THR A 484 -0.66 30.23 -5.40
C THR A 484 -0.99 29.64 -4.03
N GLU A 485 -1.62 28.46 -3.93
CA GLU A 485 -1.87 27.78 -2.64
C GLU A 485 -0.59 27.53 -1.83
N GLN A 486 0.48 27.00 -2.45
CA GLN A 486 1.76 26.74 -1.78
C GLN A 486 2.46 28.04 -1.34
N SER A 487 2.36 29.10 -2.12
CA SER A 487 2.95 30.41 -1.76
C SER A 487 2.19 31.07 -0.60
N ALA A 488 0.85 30.96 -0.55
CA ALA A 488 0.02 31.42 0.55
C ALA A 488 0.36 30.67 1.86
N GLN A 489 0.41 29.32 1.83
CA GLN A 489 0.77 28.51 3.00
C GLN A 489 2.18 28.80 3.53
N LYS A 490 3.15 29.07 2.65
CA LYS A 490 4.50 29.51 3.04
C LYS A 490 4.52 30.91 3.67
N GLY A 491 3.58 31.79 3.30
CA GLY A 491 3.39 33.09 3.94
C GLY A 491 2.88 32.96 5.37
N GLU A 492 1.80 32.19 5.58
CA GLU A 492 1.21 31.98 6.91
C GLU A 492 2.14 31.21 7.88
N GLY A 493 2.87 30.22 7.36
CA GLY A 493 3.81 29.43 8.17
C GLY A 493 4.94 30.25 8.78
N LYS A 494 5.46 31.26 8.06
CA LYS A 494 6.50 32.16 8.58
C LYS A 494 6.01 33.00 9.78
N GLY A 495 4.76 33.46 9.75
CA GLY A 495 4.18 34.24 10.85
C GLY A 495 4.05 33.44 12.16
N LYS A 496 3.74 32.14 12.06
CA LYS A 496 3.65 31.24 13.23
C LYS A 496 5.03 30.84 13.76
N ALA A 497 5.97 30.49 12.87
CA ALA A 497 7.33 30.13 13.28
C ALA A 497 8.03 31.27 14.04
N ALA A 498 7.89 32.52 13.58
CA ALA A 498 8.44 33.68 14.27
C ALA A 498 7.84 33.89 15.68
N ALA A 499 6.54 33.63 15.85
CA ALA A 499 5.87 33.74 17.14
C ALA A 499 6.28 32.61 18.12
N GLU A 500 6.51 31.40 17.62
CA GLU A 500 7.03 30.27 18.42
C GLU A 500 8.52 30.46 18.79
N GLU A 501 9.35 31.06 17.92
CA GLU A 501 10.72 31.48 18.26
C GLU A 501 10.72 32.59 19.34
N GLU A 502 9.80 33.56 19.28
CA GLU A 502 9.67 34.58 20.33
C GLU A 502 9.21 33.98 21.68
N GLN A 503 8.24 33.07 21.68
CA GLN A 503 7.77 32.42 22.92
C GLN A 503 8.82 31.48 23.52
N SER A 504 9.55 30.73 22.69
CA SER A 504 10.63 29.85 23.17
C SER A 504 11.81 30.65 23.72
N ASN A 505 12.23 31.74 23.08
CA ASN A 505 13.25 32.63 23.62
C ASN A 505 12.84 33.29 24.95
N ARG A 506 11.56 33.67 25.13
CA ARG A 506 11.07 34.19 26.42
C ARG A 506 11.12 33.12 27.52
N THR A 507 10.69 31.89 27.21
CA THR A 507 10.78 30.75 28.15
C THR A 507 12.24 30.45 28.55
N ILE A 508 13.18 30.58 27.61
CA ILE A 508 14.63 30.35 27.86
C ILE A 508 15.27 31.48 28.70
N ASP A 509 14.80 32.73 28.60
CA ASP A 509 15.29 33.83 29.43
C ASP A 509 14.74 33.75 30.88
N ASP A 510 13.49 33.30 31.05
CA ASP A 510 12.89 33.02 32.37
C ASP A 510 13.59 31.84 33.09
N ASP A 511 13.88 30.74 32.38
CA ASP A 511 14.62 29.58 32.93
C ASP A 511 16.08 29.93 33.34
N GLN A 512 16.62 31.07 32.90
CA GLN A 512 17.92 31.58 33.34
C GLN A 512 17.86 32.41 34.62
N VAL A 513 16.69 32.65 35.23
CA VAL A 513 16.55 33.41 36.48
C VAL A 513 16.31 32.48 37.67
N THR A 514 17.24 32.47 38.63
CA THR A 514 17.03 31.70 39.88
C THR A 514 16.00 32.37 40.81
N TRP A 515 15.40 31.61 41.73
CA TRP A 515 14.43 32.07 42.74
C TRP A 515 14.88 33.28 43.60
N THR A 516 16.16 33.65 43.57
CA THR A 516 16.70 34.86 44.25
C THR A 516 16.83 36.09 43.33
N GLY A 517 16.30 36.04 42.11
CA GLY A 517 16.32 37.13 41.13
C GLY A 517 17.65 37.30 40.38
N LYS A 518 18.62 36.39 40.55
CA LYS A 518 19.91 36.44 39.87
C LYS A 518 19.91 35.58 38.61
N ARG A 519 20.27 36.21 37.47
CA ARG A 519 20.46 35.57 36.16
C ARG A 519 21.72 34.69 36.15
N VAL A 520 21.59 33.47 35.64
CA VAL A 520 22.70 32.53 35.43
C VAL A 520 23.32 32.80 34.06
N ARG A 521 24.63 33.09 34.00
CA ARG A 521 25.32 33.25 32.71
C ARG A 521 25.55 31.90 32.05
N GLY A 522 25.02 31.73 30.83
CA GLY A 522 25.29 30.57 29.97
C GLY A 522 26.75 30.50 29.48
N PRO A 523 27.15 29.35 28.90
CA PRO A 523 28.54 29.09 28.53
C PRO A 523 28.94 29.80 27.22
N GLY A 524 29.64 30.93 27.32
CA GLY A 524 30.16 31.59 26.12
C GLY A 524 30.50 33.07 26.24
N ILE A 525 31.33 33.47 27.21
CA ILE A 525 32.18 34.68 27.17
C ILE A 525 33.36 34.44 28.12
N SER A 526 34.59 34.57 27.61
CA SER A 526 35.82 34.45 28.40
C SER A 526 36.16 35.80 29.08
N GLY A 527 36.07 35.81 30.41
CA GLY A 527 36.67 36.83 31.27
C GLY A 527 37.98 36.33 31.89
N LYS A 528 38.92 37.25 32.17
CA LYS A 528 40.27 36.95 32.69
C LYS A 528 40.28 36.19 34.01
N GLU A 529 41.42 35.54 34.26
CA GLU A 529 41.78 34.82 35.48
C GLU A 529 41.58 35.61 36.78
N GLU A 530 41.17 34.92 37.87
CA GLU A 530 41.93 34.97 39.13
C GLU A 530 41.61 33.78 40.08
N SER A 531 42.61 32.89 40.26
CA SER A 531 42.89 32.07 41.45
C SER A 531 41.99 30.89 41.95
N SER A 532 42.66 29.75 42.16
CA SER A 532 42.39 28.67 43.15
C SER A 532 41.17 27.72 42.93
N ALA A 533 41.22 26.41 43.23
CA ALA A 533 42.34 25.47 43.50
C ALA A 533 41.85 23.99 43.45
N GLY A 534 42.76 23.05 43.09
CA GLY A 534 42.58 21.59 43.25
C GLY A 534 41.76 20.86 42.15
N VAL A 535 41.97 19.58 41.83
CA VAL A 535 43.01 18.60 42.24
C VAL A 535 43.38 17.76 41.01
N GLY A 536 44.57 17.98 40.43
CA GLY A 536 44.97 17.27 39.20
C GLY A 536 46.47 17.19 38.89
N LYS A 537 47.34 17.74 39.76
CA LYS A 537 48.79 17.80 39.50
C LYS A 537 49.52 16.46 39.67
N TYR A 538 48.98 15.51 40.43
CA TYR A 538 49.71 14.30 40.81
C TYR A 538 49.78 13.21 39.72
N LEU A 539 48.91 13.24 38.70
CA LEU A 539 48.97 12.25 37.61
C LEU A 539 50.06 12.51 36.56
N LYS A 540 50.47 13.78 36.36
CA LYS A 540 51.46 14.15 35.33
C LYS A 540 52.91 14.03 35.79
N ALA A 541 53.19 14.05 37.10
CA ALA A 541 54.54 13.84 37.62
C ALA A 541 54.99 12.38 37.44
N ALA A 542 54.14 11.42 37.83
CA ALA A 542 54.43 9.98 37.76
C ALA A 542 54.59 9.40 36.34
N LEU A 543 54.20 10.15 35.30
CA LEU A 543 54.33 9.74 33.90
C LEU A 543 55.66 10.18 33.27
N ASN A 544 56.31 11.22 33.80
CA ASN A 544 57.59 11.71 33.28
C ASN A 544 58.81 11.02 33.91
N GLU A 545 58.70 10.45 35.12
CA GLU A 545 59.79 9.68 35.74
C GLU A 545 59.96 8.27 35.15
N ARG A 546 58.97 7.75 34.42
CA ARG A 546 59.07 6.47 33.68
C ARG A 546 59.69 6.59 32.28
N ALA A 547 59.96 7.80 31.81
CA ALA A 547 60.52 8.05 30.47
C ALA A 547 62.04 8.33 30.49
N ALA A 548 62.72 8.08 31.61
CA ALA A 548 64.13 8.43 31.84
C ALA A 548 65.00 7.24 32.28
N GLN A 549 64.48 6.01 32.21
CA GLN A 549 65.18 4.76 32.53
C GLN A 549 64.67 3.65 31.61
N GLU A 550 65.26 3.53 30.39
CA GLU A 550 65.33 2.34 29.52
C GLU A 550 65.86 2.74 28.12
N GLU A 551 67.15 3.06 28.03
CA GLU A 551 67.94 2.99 26.78
C GLU A 551 69.26 2.26 27.11
N ASP A 552 69.40 1.01 26.68
CA ASP A 552 70.67 0.26 26.59
C ASP A 552 70.48 -1.00 25.69
N GLU A 553 71.50 -1.35 24.88
CA GLU A 553 71.68 -2.53 23.97
C GLU A 553 70.63 -2.74 22.82
N ILE A 554 70.93 -2.53 21.52
CA ILE A 554 71.82 -3.24 20.54
C ILE A 554 71.26 -4.67 20.21
N VAL A 555 71.09 -5.21 18.98
CA VAL A 555 71.86 -5.23 17.69
C VAL A 555 70.97 -5.58 16.44
N GLU A 556 71.42 -5.20 15.21
CA GLU A 556 71.41 -5.93 13.88
C GLU A 556 70.14 -6.66 13.31
N PHE A 557 69.93 -6.95 12.00
CA PHE A 557 70.61 -6.86 10.67
C PHE A 557 69.47 -6.58 9.60
N VAL A 558 69.60 -5.74 8.54
CA VAL A 558 70.05 -6.03 7.13
C VAL A 558 69.20 -7.11 6.42
N ASP A 559 68.72 -7.05 5.17
CA ASP A 559 68.99 -6.29 3.91
C ASP A 559 67.64 -6.18 3.10
N ASP A 560 67.41 -5.52 1.95
CA ASP A 560 68.13 -4.62 1.01
C ASP A 560 67.05 -3.77 0.24
N GLU A 561 67.45 -2.89 -0.68
CA GLU A 561 66.62 -2.06 -1.60
C GLU A 561 66.55 -2.69 -3.04
N PRO A 562 66.17 -2.04 -4.18
CA PRO A 562 65.84 -0.62 -4.45
C PRO A 562 64.53 -0.32 -5.24
N GLU A 563 64.11 0.96 -5.17
CA GLU A 563 63.18 1.60 -6.13
C GLU A 563 63.89 1.97 -7.48
N PRO A 564 63.27 2.76 -8.39
CA PRO A 564 63.35 4.23 -8.22
C PRO A 564 62.11 5.07 -8.61
N GLU A 565 61.74 5.96 -7.68
CA GLU A 565 61.24 7.37 -7.82
C GLU A 565 60.65 7.92 -9.15
N PRO A 566 59.58 8.73 -9.05
CA PRO A 566 59.41 9.95 -9.83
C PRO A 566 59.85 11.23 -9.08
N MET A 567 60.37 12.21 -9.83
CA MET A 567 61.19 13.33 -9.32
C MET A 567 60.47 14.47 -8.58
N ARG A 568 61.26 15.27 -7.85
CA ARG A 568 60.86 16.17 -6.75
C ARG A 568 60.57 17.65 -7.11
N LYS A 569 59.51 18.18 -6.47
CA LYS A 569 59.40 19.46 -5.69
C LYS A 569 59.86 20.81 -6.30
N LYS A 570 59.00 21.83 -6.16
CA LYS A 570 59.28 23.09 -5.42
C LYS A 570 58.00 23.84 -4.98
N PHE A 571 58.15 25.01 -4.36
CA PHE A 571 57.57 25.26 -3.02
C PHE A 571 57.74 26.73 -2.57
N LYS A 572 56.87 27.22 -1.63
CA LYS A 572 56.74 28.61 -1.11
C LYS A 572 56.21 29.65 -2.11
N GLY A 573 55.46 30.69 -1.70
CA GLY A 573 54.96 31.06 -0.36
C GLY A 573 54.30 32.45 -0.34
N SER A 574 53.99 32.98 0.85
CA SER A 574 53.24 34.25 1.10
C SER A 574 51.74 34.17 0.76
N GLY A 575 50.80 34.72 1.53
CA GLY A 575 50.90 35.69 2.62
C GLY A 575 50.55 37.09 2.10
N GLY A 576 49.29 37.51 2.30
CA GLY A 576 48.76 38.80 1.85
C GLY A 576 47.37 39.04 2.44
N PHE A 577 47.13 40.23 2.97
CA PHE A 577 45.96 40.64 3.74
C PHE A 577 45.49 42.02 3.25
N GLY A 578 44.18 42.21 3.11
CA GLY A 578 43.57 43.47 2.66
C GLY A 578 43.71 43.76 1.16
N ASP A 579 42.92 44.66 0.56
CA ASP A 579 41.75 45.37 1.10
C ASP A 579 40.81 45.80 -0.05
N PHE A 580 39.60 46.25 0.30
CA PHE A 580 38.59 46.77 -0.63
C PHE A 580 38.95 48.17 -1.16
N SER A 581 39.01 48.29 -2.48
CA SER A 581 38.75 49.53 -3.23
C SER A 581 38.02 49.10 -4.52
N SER A 582 36.73 49.38 -4.72
CA SER A 582 36.14 50.70 -5.08
C SER A 582 36.69 51.26 -6.40
N TRP A 583 35.77 51.49 -7.37
CA TRP A 583 36.00 51.89 -8.77
C TRP A 583 36.63 50.79 -9.66
N ASP A 584 36.10 50.47 -10.85
CA ASP A 584 34.91 50.95 -11.59
C ASP A 584 34.14 49.76 -12.19
#